data_AF-A0A7J4IJY9-F1
#
_entry.id   AF-A0A7J4IJY9-F1
#
_cell.length_a   1.000
_cell.length_b   1.000
_cell.length_c   1.000
_cell.angle_alpha   90.00
_cell.angle_beta   90.00
_cell.angle_gamma   90.00
#
_symmetry.space_group_name_H-M   'P 1'
#
loop_
_entity.id
_entity.type
_entity.pdbx_description
1 polymer ?
#
loop_
_entity_poly.entity_id
_entity_poly.type
_entity_poly.pdbx_seq_one_letter_code
_entity_poly.pdbx_strand_id
1 'polypeptide(L)' 'MATITLSIDDSTERAFREVVRRVLGERKGSLGEAATEAMNLWVREKTQEALARDALELIEKPRRLGKRSYGSRSDLHDR' A
#
# COMPACT_ATOMS: atom_id res chain seq x y z
N MET A 1 4.66 22.27 -3.92
CA MET A 1 3.66 21.90 -2.90
C MET A 1 2.29 22.13 -3.52
N ALA A 2 1.50 21.08 -3.71
CA ALA A 2 0.13 21.20 -4.22
C ALA A 2 -0.83 21.36 -3.04
N THR A 3 -1.91 22.10 -3.23
CA THR A 3 -2.96 22.29 -2.22
C THR A 3 -4.20 21.54 -2.67
N ILE A 4 -4.76 20.74 -1.77
CA ILE A 4 -6.04 20.07 -1.98
C ILE A 4 -7.00 20.51 -0.87
N THR A 5 -8.26 20.73 -1.23
CA THR A 5 -9.33 21.00 -0.27
C THR A 5 -10.24 19.78 -0.26
N LEU A 6 -10.43 19.18 0.91
CA LEU A 6 -11.21 17.96 1.09
C LEU A 6 -12.23 18.18 2.21
N SER A 7 -13.42 17.63 2.03
CA SER A 7 -14.39 17.50 3.11
C SER A 7 -14.24 16.11 3.71
N ILE A 8 -14.06 16.05 5.03
CA ILE A 8 -13.88 14.83 5.82
C ILE A 8 -14.83 14.89 7.00
N ASP A 9 -15.28 13.73 7.47
CA ASP A 9 -16.13 13.66 8.66
C ASP A 9 -15.40 14.20 9.90
N ASP A 10 -16.12 14.96 10.73
CA ASP A 10 -15.59 15.61 11.93
C ASP A 10 -14.91 14.64 12.90
N SER A 11 -15.45 13.42 13.04
CA SER A 11 -14.87 12.42 13.95
C SER A 11 -13.52 11.92 13.44
N THR A 12 -13.41 11.76 12.12
CA THR A 12 -12.17 11.35 11.45
C THR A 12 -11.12 12.44 11.57
N GLU A 13 -11.51 13.70 11.36
CA GLU A 13 -10.62 14.85 11.47
C GLU A 13 -10.04 15.00 12.88
N ARG A 14 -10.90 14.89 13.91
CA ARG A 14 -10.47 14.99 15.31
C ARG A 14 -9.53 13.86 15.68
N ALA A 15 -9.87 12.62 15.34
CA ALA A 15 -9.03 11.46 15.61
C ALA A 15 -7.66 11.60 14.92
N PHE A 16 -7.65 12.05 13.67
CA PHE A 16 -6.41 12.29 12.94
C PHE A 16 -5.54 13.34 13.62
N ARG A 17 -6.11 14.49 14.02
CA ARG A 17 -5.36 15.53 14.74
C ARG A 17 -4.76 15.01 16.05
N GLU A 18 -5.50 14.23 16.82
CA GLU A 18 -5.02 13.69 18.08
C GLU A 18 -3.81 12.77 17.88
N VAL A 19 -3.87 11.88 16.88
CA VAL A 19 -2.74 11.01 16.52
C VAL A 19 -1.54 11.83 16.09
N VAL A 20 -1.73 12.83 15.23
CA VAL A 20 -0.64 13.71 14.77
C VAL A 20 0.01 14.45 15.93
N ARG A 21 -0.79 14.99 16.86
CA ARG A 21 -0.26 15.64 18.07
C ARG A 21 0.57 14.68 18.91
N ARG A 22 0.12 13.43 19.07
CA ARG A 22 0.83 12.42 19.88
C ARG A 22 2.15 11.97 19.25
N VAL A 23 2.19 11.85 17.92
CA VAL A 23 3.34 11.28 17.19
C VAL A 23 4.36 12.35 16.80
N LEU A 24 3.89 13.48 16.26
CA LEU A 24 4.76 14.53 15.69
C LEU A 24 4.85 15.79 16.56
N GLY A 25 4.03 15.88 17.62
CA GLY A 25 3.90 17.06 18.46
C GLY A 25 3.10 18.19 17.79
N GLU A 26 2.95 19.30 18.52
CA GLU A 26 2.28 20.51 18.00
C GLU A 26 3.28 21.46 17.34
N ARG A 27 3.53 21.25 16.05
CA ARG A 27 4.30 22.19 15.22
C ARG A 27 3.59 22.55 13.93
N LYS A 28 3.90 23.74 13.41
CA LYS A 28 3.43 24.18 12.09
C LYS A 28 3.84 23.14 11.03
N GLY A 29 2.87 22.71 10.22
CA GLY A 29 3.09 21.74 9.15
C GLY A 29 2.93 20.27 9.53
N SER A 30 2.82 19.92 10.82
CA SER A 30 2.65 18.53 11.28
C SER A 30 1.47 17.80 10.61
N LEU A 31 0.34 18.48 10.44
CA LEU A 31 -0.82 17.90 9.74
C LEU A 31 -0.59 17.66 8.26
N GLY A 32 0.11 18.58 7.58
CA GLY A 32 0.44 18.42 6.16
C GLY A 32 1.43 17.27 5.94
N GLU A 33 2.41 17.15 6.83
CA GLU A 33 3.38 16.06 6.85
C GLU A 33 2.70 14.70 7.04
N ALA A 34 1.86 14.59 8.08
CA ALA A 34 1.10 13.37 8.34
C ALA A 34 0.12 13.04 7.21
N ALA A 35 -0.54 14.05 6.63
CA ALA A 35 -1.46 13.83 5.50
C ALA A 35 -0.71 13.32 4.27
N THR A 36 0.49 13.86 4.00
CA THR A 36 1.35 13.38 2.91
C THR A 36 1.81 11.95 3.14
N GLU A 37 2.20 11.62 4.37
CA GLU A 37 2.58 10.25 4.76
C GLU A 37 1.42 9.27 4.56
N ALA A 38 0.22 9.62 5.06
CA ALA A 38 -0.97 8.80 4.92
C ALA A 38 -1.34 8.54 3.44
N MET A 39 -1.27 9.57 2.60
CA MET A 39 -1.52 9.42 1.15
C MET A 39 -0.49 8.50 0.49
N ASN A 40 0.80 8.63 0.84
CA ASN A 40 1.85 7.77 0.29
C ASN A 40 1.67 6.30 0.69
N LEU A 41 1.30 6.05 1.95
CA LEU A 41 0.99 4.71 2.44
C LEU A 41 -0.21 4.11 1.68
N TRP A 42 -1.29 4.86 1.53
CA TRP A 42 -2.47 4.41 0.79
C TRP A 42 -2.15 4.07 -0.68
N VAL A 43 -1.42 4.95 -1.38
CA VAL A 43 -1.01 4.71 -2.78
C VAL A 43 -0.17 3.43 -2.88
N ARG A 44 0.79 3.26 -1.97
CA ARG A 44 1.64 2.07 -1.94
C ARG A 44 0.81 0.80 -1.71
N GLU A 45 -0.06 0.79 -0.70
CA GLU A 45 -0.92 -0.34 -0.38
C GLU A 45 -1.81 -0.73 -1.55
N LYS A 46 -2.50 0.24 -2.17
CA LYS A 46 -3.39 -0.03 -3.31
C LYS A 46 -2.65 -0.47 -4.56
N THR A 47 -1.44 0.03 -4.78
CA THR A 47 -0.59 -0.46 -5.88
C THR A 47 -0.18 -1.92 -5.64
N GLN A 48 0.24 -2.27 -4.43
CA GLN A 48 0.61 -3.65 -4.09
C GLN A 48 -0.59 -4.60 -4.16
N GLU A 49 -1.77 -4.16 -3.69
CA GLU A 49 -3.01 -4.94 -3.79
C GLU A 49 -3.37 -5.24 -5.26
N ALA A 50 -3.25 -4.26 -6.15
CA ALA A 50 -3.50 -4.44 -7.57
C ALA A 50 -2.51 -5.44 -8.20
N LEU A 51 -1.21 -5.27 -7.93
CA LEU A 51 -0.18 -6.19 -8.43
C LEU A 51 -0.39 -7.62 -7.93
N ALA A 52 -0.75 -7.80 -6.67
CA ALA A 52 -1.02 -9.11 -6.10
C ALA A 52 -2.23 -9.78 -6.77
N ARG A 53 -3.29 -9.00 -7.01
CA ARG A 53 -4.49 -9.48 -7.73
C ARG A 53 -4.17 -9.91 -9.15
N ASP A 54 -3.41 -9.09 -9.89
CA ASP A 54 -2.98 -9.40 -11.25
C ASP A 54 -2.12 -10.67 -11.30
N ALA A 55 -1.21 -10.83 -10.33
CA ALA A 55 -0.38 -12.02 -10.21
C ALA A 55 -1.21 -13.28 -9.93
N LEU A 56 -2.22 -13.20 -9.06
CA LEU A 56 -3.15 -14.30 -8.79
C LEU A 56 -3.97 -14.66 -10.03
N GLU A 57 -4.48 -13.68 -10.77
CA GLU A 57 -5.18 -13.93 -12.05
C GLU A 57 -4.28 -14.63 -13.09
N LEU A 58 -2.99 -14.28 -13.13
CA LEU A 58 -2.03 -14.93 -14.03
C LEU A 58 -1.77 -16.39 -13.63
N ILE A 59 -1.85 -16.72 -12.34
CA ILE A 59 -1.75 -18.10 -11.82
C ILE A 59 -3.02 -18.89 -12.12
N GLU A 60 -4.21 -18.28 -11.94
CA GLU A 60 -5.49 -18.95 -12.15
C GLU A 60 -5.80 -19.25 -13.62
N LYS A 61 -5.32 -18.41 -14.53
CA LYS A 61 -5.46 -18.68 -15.97
C LYS A 61 -4.61 -19.92 -16.31
N PRO A 62 -5.19 -21.00 -16.89
CA PRO A 62 -4.45 -22.19 -17.30
C PRO A 62 -3.57 -21.85 -18.51
N ARG A 63 -2.49 -21.11 -18.27
CA ARG A 63 -1.39 -21.03 -19.23
C ARG A 63 -0.71 -22.37 -19.19
N ARG A 64 -0.35 -22.89 -20.37
CA ARG A 64 0.64 -23.96 -20.48
C ARG A 64 1.97 -23.39 -19.97
N LEU A 65 2.15 -23.33 -18.65
CA LEU A 65 3.47 -23.43 -18.05
C LEU A 65 4.04 -24.69 -18.70
N GLY A 66 5.08 -24.53 -19.53
CA GLY A 66 5.67 -25.64 -20.27
C GLY A 66 5.95 -26.82 -19.35
N LYS A 67 6.20 -28.02 -19.92
CA LYS A 67 6.37 -29.32 -19.23
C LYS A 67 7.50 -29.41 -18.17
N ARG A 68 7.75 -28.39 -17.36
CA ARG A 68 8.66 -28.41 -16.21
C ARG A 68 7.83 -28.33 -14.95
N SER A 69 7.30 -29.48 -14.56
CA SER A 69 6.88 -29.73 -13.19
C SER A 69 8.14 -30.09 -12.39
N TYR A 70 8.51 -29.23 -11.45
CA TYR A 70 9.58 -29.53 -10.50
C TYR A 70 9.05 -30.55 -9.48
N GLY A 71 9.66 -31.74 -9.42
CA GLY A 71 9.21 -32.84 -8.57
C GLY A 71 9.70 -32.71 -7.12
N SER A 72 10.76 -31.94 -6.91
CA SER A 72 11.36 -31.67 -5.61
C SER A 72 11.87 -30.22 -5.50
N ARG A 73 11.98 -29.69 -4.28
CA ARG A 73 12.45 -28.32 -4.02
C ARG A 73 13.88 -28.06 -4.53
N SER A 74 14.70 -29.11 -4.66
CA SER A 74 16.05 -29.04 -5.25
C SER A 74 16.02 -28.73 -6.75
N ASP A 75 14.96 -29.10 -7.46
CA ASP A 75 14.85 -28.88 -8.91
C ASP A 75 14.56 -27.40 -9.25
N LEU A 76 14.07 -26.62 -8.27
CA LEU A 76 13.74 -25.21 -8.45
C LEU A 76 14.97 -24.30 -8.48
N HIS A 77 16.10 -24.80 -7.99
CA HIS A 77 17.36 -24.06 -7.87
C HIS A 77 18.44 -24.77 -8.69
N ASP A 78 18.30 -24.79 -10.00
CA ASP A 78 19.44 -25.06 -10.89
C ASP A 78 20.39 -23.85 -10.80
N ARG A 79 21.57 -24.06 -10.22
CA ARG A 79 22.73 -23.21 -10.48
C ARG A 79 23.25 -23.44 -11.88
#